data_AF-A0A813ECY8-F1
#
_entry.id   AF-A0A813ECY8-F1
#
_cell.length_a   1.000
_cell.length_b   1.000
_cell.length_c   1.000
_cell.angle_alpha   90.00
_cell.angle_beta   90.00
_cell.angle_gamma   90.00
#
_symmetry.space_group_name_H-M   'P 1'
#
loop_
_entity.id
_entity.type
_entity.pdbx_description
1 polymer ?
#
loop_
_entity_poly.entity_id
_entity_poly.type
_entity_poly.pdbx_seq_one_letter_code
_entity_poly.pdbx_strand_id
1 'polypeptide(L)'
;WDLASDAPLKIVHTLDGARAAMKEGEIDAWLWEKFTTKFLVDQGEWDIIGEVPTPWPCFCFVASDKALQTRAKEIQSMVEVTKGVCDEFKANLGNRTISYVVKKHASTETDASEWLSGTQWACALEVQKQTLQKTQEALVTIGQLKEAVSVDKVYHAELCRLTD
;
A
#
# COMPACT_ATOMS: atom_id res chain seq x y z
N TRP A 1 -23.17 9.59 -16.56
CA TRP A 1 -21.77 9.34 -16.16
C TRP A 1 -21.45 7.91 -16.53
N ASP A 2 -20.74 7.72 -17.62
CA ASP A 2 -20.23 6.46 -18.16
C ASP A 2 -18.70 6.51 -18.10
N LEU A 3 -18.10 5.66 -17.26
CA LEU A 3 -16.65 5.61 -17.05
C LEU A 3 -15.84 5.50 -18.35
N ALA A 4 -16.36 4.76 -19.34
CA ALA A 4 -15.61 4.50 -20.57
C ALA A 4 -15.57 5.70 -21.53
N SER A 5 -16.57 6.58 -21.47
CA SER A 5 -16.71 7.73 -22.36
C SER A 5 -16.49 9.08 -21.67
N ASP A 6 -16.84 9.20 -20.39
CA ASP A 6 -16.76 10.44 -19.60
C ASP A 6 -15.42 10.58 -18.83
N ALA A 7 -14.61 9.53 -18.71
CA ALA A 7 -13.31 9.54 -18.01
C ALA A 7 -12.28 8.59 -18.65
N PRO A 8 -11.81 8.87 -19.89
CA PRO A 8 -10.86 8.01 -20.58
C PRO A 8 -9.54 7.89 -19.82
N LEU A 9 -9.06 6.65 -19.66
CA LEU A 9 -7.80 6.36 -18.96
C LEU A 9 -6.61 6.43 -19.93
N LYS A 10 -5.52 7.06 -19.49
CA LYS A 10 -4.24 7.07 -20.20
C LYS A 10 -3.18 6.32 -19.41
N ILE A 11 -2.40 5.49 -20.11
CA ILE A 11 -1.26 4.79 -19.52
C ILE A 11 -0.07 5.75 -19.50
N VAL A 12 0.42 6.05 -18.30
CA VAL A 12 1.55 6.97 -18.08
C VAL A 12 2.79 6.30 -17.47
N HIS A 13 2.67 5.04 -17.05
CA HIS A 13 3.73 4.16 -16.50
C HIS A 13 4.41 4.59 -15.20
N THR A 14 4.84 5.86 -15.08
CA THR A 14 5.64 6.37 -13.96
C THR A 14 5.15 7.75 -13.52
N LEU A 15 5.66 8.23 -12.38
CA LEU A 15 5.47 9.61 -11.91
C LEU A 15 5.90 10.64 -12.96
N ASP A 16 7.07 10.46 -13.57
CA ASP A 16 7.56 11.37 -14.61
C ASP A 16 6.68 11.35 -15.86
N GLY A 17 6.15 10.18 -16.23
CA GLY A 17 5.19 10.08 -17.32
C GLY A 17 3.86 10.78 -17.01
N ALA A 18 3.37 10.67 -15.76
CA ALA A 18 2.19 11.41 -15.32
C ALA A 18 2.42 12.92 -15.36
N ARG A 19 3.61 13.38 -14.94
CA ARG A 19 4.03 14.78 -14.99
C ARG A 19 4.10 15.34 -16.42
N ALA A 20 4.65 14.57 -17.35
CA ALA A 20 4.66 14.95 -18.76
C ALA A 20 3.23 15.03 -19.35
N ALA A 21 2.40 14.00 -19.10
CA ALA A 21 1.03 13.95 -19.60
C ALA A 21 0.14 15.08 -19.04
N MET A 22 0.27 15.42 -17.75
CA MET A 22 -0.41 16.58 -17.14
C MET A 22 0.01 17.88 -17.83
N LYS A 23 1.32 18.07 -18.05
CA LYS A 23 1.86 19.30 -18.70
C LYS A 23 1.39 19.45 -20.14
N GLU A 24 1.22 18.35 -20.86
CA GLU A 24 0.73 18.31 -22.24
C GLU A 24 -0.81 18.37 -22.33
N GLY A 25 -1.52 18.36 -21.20
CA GLY A 25 -2.99 18.39 -21.15
C GLY A 25 -3.63 17.08 -21.59
N GLU A 26 -2.90 15.97 -21.50
CA GLU A 26 -3.37 14.64 -21.91
C GLU A 26 -4.13 13.90 -20.80
N ILE A 27 -3.97 14.34 -19.55
CA ILE A 27 -4.74 13.89 -18.39
C ILE A 27 -5.06 15.09 -17.48
N ASP A 28 -6.23 15.05 -16.84
CA ASP A 28 -6.68 16.10 -15.91
C ASP A 28 -6.43 15.76 -14.44
N ALA A 29 -6.34 14.47 -14.12
CA ALA A 29 -6.19 13.98 -12.76
C ALA A 29 -5.37 12.68 -12.72
N TRP A 30 -4.66 12.47 -11.61
CA TRP A 30 -3.89 11.27 -11.36
C TRP A 30 -3.96 10.87 -9.89
N LEU A 31 -4.29 9.60 -9.63
CA LEU A 31 -4.38 9.06 -8.27
C LEU A 31 -3.05 8.41 -7.90
N TRP A 32 -2.42 8.91 -6.85
CA TRP A 32 -1.14 8.41 -6.38
C TRP A 32 -0.97 8.55 -4.86
N GLU A 33 0.12 7.99 -4.32
CA GLU A 33 0.45 8.09 -2.90
C GLU A 33 0.88 9.52 -2.54
N LYS A 34 0.19 10.12 -1.55
CA LYS A 34 0.28 11.52 -1.15
C LYS A 34 1.71 11.99 -0.84
N PHE A 35 2.43 11.28 0.01
CA PHE A 35 3.74 11.73 0.48
C PHE A 35 4.82 11.67 -0.61
N THR A 36 4.69 10.76 -1.58
CA THR A 36 5.60 10.67 -2.72
C THR A 36 5.39 11.77 -3.76
N THR A 37 4.23 12.43 -3.79
CA THR A 37 3.93 13.53 -4.73
C THR A 37 3.86 14.90 -4.06
N LYS A 38 3.96 14.96 -2.72
CA LYS A 38 3.81 16.22 -1.97
C LYS A 38 4.75 17.32 -2.44
N PHE A 39 5.98 17.00 -2.84
CA PHE A 39 6.94 17.98 -3.33
C PHE A 39 6.46 18.73 -4.59
N LEU A 40 5.65 18.10 -5.45
CA LEU A 40 5.07 18.75 -6.65
C LEU A 40 4.00 19.76 -6.24
N VAL A 41 3.25 19.45 -5.18
CA VAL A 41 2.22 20.32 -4.62
C VAL A 41 2.85 21.50 -3.90
N ASP A 42 3.88 21.25 -3.09
CA ASP A 42 4.63 22.30 -2.38
C ASP A 42 5.33 23.27 -3.35
N GLN A 43 5.70 22.79 -4.55
CA GLN A 43 6.26 23.62 -5.64
C GLN A 43 5.20 24.35 -6.46
N GLY A 44 3.91 24.13 -6.20
CA GLY A 44 2.80 24.70 -6.94
C GLY A 44 2.63 24.13 -8.35
N GLU A 45 3.19 22.95 -8.62
CA GLU A 45 3.03 22.29 -9.91
C GLU A 45 1.68 21.58 -10.03
N TRP A 46 1.25 20.90 -8.97
CA TRP A 46 -0.02 20.16 -8.91
C TRP A 46 -0.86 20.58 -7.71
N ASP A 47 -2.15 20.28 -7.76
CA ASP A 47 -3.10 20.45 -6.65
C ASP A 47 -3.62 19.09 -6.16
N ILE A 48 -3.81 18.95 -4.84
CA ILE A 48 -4.54 17.81 -4.26
C ILE A 48 -6.03 18.16 -4.25
N ILE A 49 -6.79 17.51 -5.13
CA ILE A 49 -8.26 17.71 -5.23
C ILE A 49 -9.06 16.77 -4.31
N GLY A 50 -8.41 15.76 -3.73
CA GLY A 50 -9.05 14.82 -2.81
C GLY A 50 -8.11 13.71 -2.33
N GLU A 51 -8.53 13.03 -1.28
CA GLU A 51 -7.85 11.86 -0.72
C GLU A 51 -8.86 10.72 -0.59
N VAL A 52 -8.45 9.51 -0.95
CA VAL A 52 -9.27 8.30 -0.80
C VAL A 52 -8.48 7.30 0.03
N PRO A 53 -8.85 7.07 1.31
CA PRO A 53 -8.19 6.05 2.12
C PRO A 53 -8.46 4.67 1.52
N THR A 54 -7.44 3.81 1.48
CA THR A 54 -7.63 2.43 1.06
C THR A 54 -8.52 1.69 2.08
N PRO A 55 -9.55 0.97 1.63
CA PRO A 55 -10.48 0.29 2.53
C PRO A 55 -9.89 -1.00 3.16
N TRP A 56 -8.66 -1.38 2.80
CA TRP A 56 -7.93 -2.54 3.31
C TRP A 56 -6.44 -2.21 3.50
N PRO A 57 -5.69 -3.04 4.26
CA PRO A 57 -4.24 -2.90 4.40
C PRO A 57 -3.53 -2.88 3.04
N CYS A 58 -2.67 -1.88 2.82
CA CYS A 58 -2.00 -1.66 1.54
C CYS A 58 -0.90 -2.69 1.23
N PHE A 59 -0.47 -3.46 2.23
CA PHE A 59 0.65 -4.40 2.13
C PHE A 59 0.30 -5.73 2.78
N CYS A 60 0.76 -6.82 2.17
CA CYS A 60 0.66 -8.17 2.70
C CYS A 60 1.92 -8.99 2.36
N PHE A 61 2.19 -10.04 3.12
CA PHE A 61 3.19 -11.04 2.75
C PHE A 61 2.55 -12.06 1.80
N VAL A 62 3.26 -12.37 0.71
CA VAL A 62 2.85 -13.38 -0.26
C VAL A 62 4.00 -14.35 -0.48
N ALA A 63 3.69 -15.65 -0.49
CA ALA A 63 4.64 -16.71 -0.77
C ALA A 63 4.06 -17.66 -1.81
N SER A 64 4.91 -18.23 -2.65
CA SER A 64 4.49 -19.28 -3.58
C SER A 64 4.28 -20.61 -2.86
N ASP A 65 3.43 -21.47 -3.40
CA ASP A 65 3.17 -22.80 -2.84
C ASP A 65 4.46 -23.61 -2.65
N LYS A 66 5.40 -23.50 -3.61
CA LYS A 66 6.71 -24.15 -3.51
C LYS A 66 7.50 -23.63 -2.30
N ALA A 67 7.50 -22.32 -2.04
CA ALA A 67 8.20 -21.74 -0.91
C ALA A 67 7.54 -22.17 0.41
N LEU A 68 6.20 -22.20 0.47
CA LEU A 68 5.46 -22.68 1.64
C LEU A 68 5.78 -24.14 1.94
N GLN A 69 5.86 -25.00 0.93
CA GLN A 69 6.19 -26.42 1.10
C GLN A 69 7.65 -26.67 1.52
N THR A 70 8.59 -25.87 1.01
CA THR A 70 10.03 -26.15 1.17
C THR A 70 10.71 -25.28 2.23
N ARG A 71 10.09 -24.17 2.65
CA ARG A 71 10.70 -23.12 3.47
C ARG A 71 9.74 -22.49 4.49
N ALA A 72 8.71 -23.20 4.92
CA ALA A 72 7.72 -22.67 5.88
C ALA A 72 8.36 -22.09 7.15
N LYS A 73 9.36 -22.79 7.72
CA LYS A 73 10.05 -22.35 8.94
C LYS A 73 10.84 -21.07 8.73
N GLU A 74 11.54 -20.96 7.61
CA GLU A 74 12.30 -19.76 7.24
C GLU A 74 11.38 -18.57 6.97
N ILE A 75 10.22 -18.81 6.33
CA ILE A 75 9.19 -17.78 6.14
C ILE A 75 8.67 -17.30 7.49
N GLN A 76 8.35 -18.23 8.40
CA GLN A 76 7.91 -17.90 9.75
C GLN A 76 8.94 -17.03 10.48
N SER A 77 10.20 -17.47 10.52
CA SER A 77 11.29 -16.71 11.15
C SER A 77 11.50 -15.34 10.49
N MET A 78 11.35 -15.23 9.17
CA MET A 78 11.44 -13.94 8.48
C MET A 78 10.35 -12.98 8.94
N VAL A 79 9.10 -13.44 9.07
CA VAL A 79 7.99 -12.61 9.54
C VAL A 79 8.20 -12.19 11.00
N GLU A 80 8.66 -13.11 11.86
CA GLU A 80 8.95 -12.82 13.28
C GLU A 80 10.07 -11.76 13.44
N VAL A 81 11.15 -11.88 12.66
CA VAL A 81 12.22 -10.87 12.65
C VAL A 81 11.70 -9.54 12.10
N THR A 82 10.93 -9.58 11.02
CA THR A 82 10.33 -8.37 10.43
C THR A 82 9.45 -7.65 11.43
N LYS A 83 8.71 -8.37 12.27
CA LYS A 83 7.92 -7.76 13.36
C LYS A 83 8.77 -6.90 14.28
N GLY A 84 9.88 -7.44 14.78
CA GLY A 84 10.78 -6.70 15.67
C GLY A 84 11.37 -5.45 15.00
N VAL A 85 11.72 -5.56 13.71
CA VAL A 85 12.20 -4.42 12.92
C VAL A 85 11.09 -3.37 12.73
N CYS A 86 9.86 -3.78 12.43
CA CYS A 86 8.72 -2.87 12.32
C CYS A 86 8.47 -2.12 13.63
N ASP A 87 8.51 -2.83 14.76
CA ASP A 87 8.30 -2.26 16.09
C ASP A 87 9.40 -1.25 16.45
N GLU A 88 10.69 -1.58 16.20
CA GLU A 88 11.81 -0.65 16.39
C GLU A 88 11.68 0.59 15.49
N PHE A 89 11.39 0.37 14.20
CA PHE A 89 11.25 1.45 13.23
C PHE A 89 10.11 2.37 13.62
N LYS A 90 8.97 1.82 14.09
CA LYS A 90 7.82 2.60 14.54
C LYS A 90 8.10 3.40 15.81
N ALA A 91 8.90 2.85 16.73
CA ALA A 91 9.27 3.52 17.97
C ALA A 91 10.11 4.79 17.76
N ASN A 92 10.76 4.94 16.59
CA ASN A 92 11.56 6.12 16.22
C ASN A 92 12.54 6.57 17.33
N LEU A 93 13.17 5.61 18.02
CA LEU A 93 14.03 5.92 19.17
C LEU A 93 15.18 6.83 18.76
N GLY A 94 15.28 7.98 19.41
CA GLY A 94 16.32 8.98 19.12
C GLY A 94 16.19 9.62 17.73
N ASN A 95 14.98 9.72 17.17
CA ASN A 95 14.70 10.30 15.85
C ASN A 95 15.35 9.56 14.66
N ARG A 96 15.80 8.31 14.87
CA ARG A 96 16.52 7.52 13.86
C ARG A 96 15.68 7.24 12.62
N THR A 97 14.40 6.93 12.80
CA THR A 97 13.49 6.58 11.71
C THR A 97 13.19 7.78 10.84
N ILE A 98 12.80 8.91 11.45
CA ILE A 98 12.53 10.16 10.71
C ILE A 98 13.78 10.59 9.93
N SER A 99 14.95 10.60 10.58
CA SER A 99 16.23 10.94 9.94
C SER A 99 16.54 10.03 8.74
N TYR A 100 16.26 8.74 8.87
CA TYR A 100 16.43 7.78 7.78
C TYR A 100 15.49 8.09 6.61
N VAL A 101 14.19 8.32 6.89
CA VAL A 101 13.18 8.60 5.86
C VAL A 101 13.50 9.89 5.10
N VAL A 102 13.82 10.97 5.81
CA VAL A 102 14.25 12.26 5.24
C VAL A 102 15.41 12.06 4.27
N LYS A 103 16.46 11.34 4.71
CA LYS A 103 17.63 11.08 3.89
C LYS A 103 17.31 10.21 2.67
N LYS A 104 16.46 9.18 2.84
CA LYS A 104 16.20 8.17 1.81
C LYS A 104 15.21 8.67 0.75
N HIS A 105 14.24 9.47 1.15
CA HIS A 105 13.12 9.92 0.31
C HIS A 105 13.15 11.41 -0.01
N ALA A 106 14.20 12.13 0.41
CA ALA A 106 14.33 13.58 0.21
C ALA A 106 13.09 14.37 0.69
N SER A 107 12.46 13.89 1.76
CA SER A 107 11.31 14.52 2.42
C SER A 107 11.74 15.44 3.56
N THR A 108 10.85 16.30 4.04
CA THR A 108 11.13 17.11 5.24
C THR A 108 10.93 16.29 6.52
N GLU A 109 11.53 16.72 7.64
CA GLU A 109 11.29 16.05 8.94
C GLU A 109 9.81 16.09 9.34
N THR A 110 9.11 17.19 9.02
CA THR A 110 7.67 17.34 9.25
C THR A 110 6.87 16.31 8.48
N ASP A 111 7.13 16.17 7.16
CA ASP A 111 6.39 15.22 6.32
C ASP A 111 6.70 13.77 6.73
N ALA A 112 7.96 13.47 7.05
CA ALA A 112 8.37 12.15 7.51
C ALA A 112 7.72 11.78 8.85
N SER A 113 7.58 12.76 9.75
CA SER A 113 6.88 12.59 11.03
C SER A 113 5.38 12.35 10.82
N GLU A 114 4.73 13.15 9.97
CA GLU A 114 3.31 13.01 9.64
C GLU A 114 3.04 11.64 9.00
N TRP A 115 3.82 11.27 7.98
CA TRP A 115 3.76 9.95 7.35
C TRP A 115 3.93 8.82 8.37
N LEU A 116 4.96 8.90 9.22
CA LEU A 116 5.20 7.87 10.21
C LEU A 116 4.03 7.80 11.20
N SER A 117 3.42 8.92 11.60
CA SER A 117 2.27 8.91 12.52
C SER A 117 1.01 8.28 11.90
N GLY A 118 0.80 8.46 10.59
CA GLY A 118 -0.38 7.97 9.88
C GLY A 118 -0.35 6.48 9.50
N THR A 119 0.82 5.82 9.57
CA THR A 119 0.95 4.41 9.21
C THR A 119 0.58 3.46 10.35
N GLN A 120 0.14 2.25 10.04
CA GLN A 120 -0.06 1.17 11.03
C GLN A 120 0.43 -0.15 10.44
N TRP A 121 1.19 -0.93 11.22
CA TRP A 121 1.81 -2.17 10.75
C TRP A 121 1.55 -3.31 11.74
N ALA A 122 1.02 -4.43 11.25
CA ALA A 122 0.89 -5.65 12.05
C ALA A 122 2.19 -6.48 12.04
N CYS A 123 2.81 -6.60 10.85
CA CYS A 123 4.00 -7.42 10.57
C CYS A 123 3.92 -8.81 11.25
N ALA A 124 2.80 -9.52 11.12
CA ALA A 124 2.54 -10.78 11.82
C ALA A 124 1.88 -11.83 10.90
N LEU A 125 1.95 -13.09 11.29
CA LEU A 125 1.26 -14.22 10.64
C LEU A 125 -0.23 -14.28 11.04
N GLU A 126 -0.91 -13.15 10.94
CA GLU A 126 -2.31 -13.00 11.29
C GLU A 126 -3.07 -12.39 10.12
N VAL A 127 -4.23 -12.95 9.82
CA VAL A 127 -5.07 -12.50 8.71
C VAL A 127 -6.48 -12.30 9.21
N GLN A 128 -7.02 -11.09 9.08
CA GLN A 128 -8.39 -10.79 9.44
C GLN A 128 -9.35 -11.27 8.35
N LYS A 129 -10.28 -12.13 8.73
CA LYS A 129 -11.33 -12.65 7.83
C LYS A 129 -12.15 -11.51 7.25
N GLN A 130 -12.54 -10.53 8.06
CA GLN A 130 -13.30 -9.38 7.59
C GLN A 130 -12.55 -8.58 6.52
N THR A 131 -11.23 -8.44 6.64
CA THR A 131 -10.41 -7.77 5.62
C THR A 131 -10.48 -8.53 4.29
N LEU A 132 -10.30 -9.85 4.30
CA LEU A 132 -10.39 -10.66 3.08
C LEU A 132 -11.78 -10.60 2.43
N GLN A 133 -12.84 -10.56 3.23
CA GLN A 133 -14.21 -10.46 2.72
C GLN A 133 -14.47 -9.09 2.08
N LYS A 134 -14.19 -8.00 2.80
CA LYS A 134 -14.38 -6.63 2.30
C LYS A 134 -13.58 -6.35 1.04
N THR A 135 -12.34 -6.83 0.97
CA THR A 135 -11.50 -6.68 -0.24
C THR A 135 -12.12 -7.40 -1.43
N GLN A 136 -12.58 -8.65 -1.26
CA GLN A 136 -13.22 -9.38 -2.35
C GLN A 136 -14.54 -8.75 -2.78
N GLU A 137 -15.38 -8.31 -1.84
CA GLU A 137 -16.64 -7.61 -2.12
C GLU A 137 -16.41 -6.35 -2.97
N ALA A 138 -15.42 -5.55 -2.60
CA ALA A 138 -15.05 -4.37 -3.37
C ALA A 138 -14.54 -4.71 -4.76
N LEU A 139 -13.63 -5.70 -4.89
CA LEU A 139 -13.09 -6.13 -6.18
C LEU A 139 -14.17 -6.70 -7.11
N VAL A 140 -15.16 -7.40 -6.56
CA VAL A 140 -16.35 -7.85 -7.31
C VAL A 140 -17.19 -6.67 -7.76
N THR A 141 -17.43 -5.70 -6.87
CA THR A 141 -18.22 -4.50 -7.15
C THR A 141 -17.65 -3.69 -8.32
N ILE A 142 -16.32 -3.60 -8.41
CA ILE A 142 -15.63 -2.88 -9.51
C ILE A 142 -15.29 -3.78 -10.71
N GLY A 143 -15.78 -5.03 -10.73
CA GLY A 143 -15.59 -5.97 -11.84
C GLY A 143 -14.17 -6.52 -12.03
N GLN A 144 -13.27 -6.31 -11.06
CA GLN A 144 -11.91 -6.86 -11.07
C GLN A 144 -11.86 -8.33 -10.64
N LEU A 145 -12.90 -8.79 -9.95
CA LEU A 145 -13.11 -10.18 -9.59
C LEU A 145 -14.51 -10.61 -10.04
N LYS A 146 -14.64 -11.80 -10.65
CA LYS A 146 -15.95 -12.30 -11.10
C LYS A 146 -16.88 -12.62 -9.93
N GLU A 147 -16.34 -13.27 -8.91
CA GLU A 147 -17.04 -13.68 -7.69
C GLU A 147 -16.02 -13.90 -6.57
N ALA A 148 -16.45 -13.75 -5.31
CA ALA A 148 -15.59 -14.03 -4.17
C ALA A 148 -15.21 -15.52 -4.12
N VAL A 149 -13.98 -15.81 -3.70
CA VAL A 149 -13.49 -17.17 -3.48
C VAL A 149 -13.55 -17.53 -2.00
N SER A 150 -13.46 -18.83 -1.68
CA SER A 150 -13.37 -19.26 -0.28
C SER A 150 -12.17 -18.62 0.40
N VAL A 151 -12.37 -18.15 1.63
CA VAL A 151 -11.33 -17.56 2.47
C VAL A 151 -10.13 -18.52 2.59
N ASP A 152 -10.38 -19.83 2.71
CA ASP A 152 -9.32 -20.86 2.82
C ASP A 152 -8.39 -20.96 1.60
N LYS A 153 -8.73 -20.31 0.48
CA LYS A 153 -7.90 -20.27 -0.73
C LYS A 153 -6.99 -19.05 -0.82
N VAL A 154 -7.16 -18.07 0.07
CA VAL A 154 -6.46 -16.77 0.00
C VAL A 154 -5.56 -16.49 1.19
N TYR A 155 -5.34 -17.49 2.05
CA TYR A 155 -4.30 -17.49 3.08
C TYR A 155 -3.80 -18.91 3.34
N HIS A 156 -2.63 -19.04 3.96
CA HIS A 156 -2.05 -20.35 4.29
C HIS A 156 -2.46 -20.78 5.70
N ALA A 157 -3.45 -21.67 5.81
CA ALA A 157 -4.07 -22.03 7.10
C ALA A 157 -3.13 -22.67 8.13
N GLU A 158 -2.09 -23.37 7.69
CA GLU A 158 -1.11 -23.98 8.62
C GLU A 158 -0.10 -22.98 9.18
N LEU A 159 0.12 -21.87 8.46
CA LEU A 159 1.16 -20.89 8.81
C LEU A 159 0.56 -19.62 9.44
N CYS A 160 -0.60 -19.20 8.95
CA CYS A 160 -1.26 -17.97 9.38
C CYS A 160 -2.45 -18.27 10.27
N ARG A 161 -2.60 -17.49 11.35
CA ARG A 161 -3.80 -17.50 12.17
C ARG A 161 -4.86 -16.62 11.54
N LEU A 162 -6.03 -17.20 11.25
CA LEU A 162 -7.21 -16.42 10.87
C LEU A 162 -7.84 -15.81 12.12
N THR A 163 -8.08 -14.50 12.08
CA THR A 163 -8.79 -13.75 13.12
C THR A 163 -10.11 -13.21 12.58
N ASP A 164 -11.08 -12.98 13.46
CA ASP A 164 -12.38 -12.41 13.07
C ASP A 164 -12.30 -10.92 12.74
#